data_AF-A0A967TKC3-F1
#
_entry.id   AF-A0A967TKC3-F1
#
_cell.length_a   1.000
_cell.length_b   1.000
_cell.length_c   1.000
_cell.angle_alpha   90.00
_cell.angle_beta   90.00
_cell.angle_gamma   90.00
#
_symmetry.space_group_name_H-M   'P 1'
#
loop_
_entity.id
_entity.type
_entity.pdbx_description
1 polymer ?
#
loop_
_entity_poly.entity_id
_entity_poly.type
_entity_poly.pdbx_seq_one_letter_code
_entity_poly.pdbx_strand_id
1 'polypeptide(L)' 'QVAESHKREGFVWIKEILWSAFEHIEQLQESDSGITGVPTGFPDLDRMTTGLQKGDLCIVAARPSMGKTSWVLNVA' A
#
# COMPACT_ATOMS: atom_id res chain seq x y z
N GLN A 1 -17.15 33.22 18.08
CA GLN A 1 -16.52 33.33 16.74
C GLN A 1 -15.30 32.43 16.71
N VAL A 2 -15.37 31.29 16.02
CA VAL A 2 -14.38 30.84 15.02
C VAL A 2 -15.13 29.77 14.21
N ALA A 3 -15.52 30.13 12.98
CA ALA A 3 -15.94 29.15 11.98
C ALA A 3 -14.66 28.67 11.31
N GLU A 4 -14.34 27.38 11.47
CA GLU A 4 -13.22 26.75 10.81
C GLU A 4 -13.45 26.80 9.29
N SER A 5 -12.60 27.56 8.62
CA SER A 5 -12.65 27.70 7.17
C SER A 5 -12.19 26.39 6.55
N HIS A 6 -13.12 25.53 6.16
CA HIS A 6 -12.86 24.38 5.28
C HIS A 6 -12.37 24.92 3.93
N LYS A 7 -11.05 25.10 3.82
CA LYS A 7 -10.37 25.46 2.58
C LYS A 7 -10.63 24.34 1.57
N ARG A 8 -11.48 24.63 0.57
CA ARG A 8 -11.77 23.74 -0.57
C ARG A 8 -10.58 23.69 -1.55
N GLU A 9 -9.44 23.16 -1.09
CA GLU A 9 -8.25 22.93 -1.92
C GLU A 9 -8.13 21.46 -2.40
N GLY A 10 -9.22 20.68 -2.33
CA GLY A 10 -9.16 19.22 -2.52
C GLY A 10 -9.56 18.69 -3.90
N PHE A 11 -9.87 19.54 -4.89
CA PHE A 11 -10.36 19.08 -6.18
C PHE A 11 -9.32 19.30 -7.28
N VAL A 12 -8.84 18.19 -7.84
CA VAL A 12 -7.93 18.13 -9.00
C VAL A 12 -8.71 17.62 -10.21
N TRP A 13 -8.36 18.07 -11.41
CA TRP A 13 -9.04 17.61 -12.63
C TRP A 13 -8.68 16.15 -12.91
N ILE A 14 -9.68 15.32 -13.25
CA ILE A 14 -9.45 13.89 -13.51
C ILE A 14 -8.42 13.62 -14.60
N LYS A 15 -8.35 14.50 -15.62
CA LYS A 15 -7.36 14.43 -16.70
C LYS A 15 -5.91 14.51 -16.20
N GLU A 16 -5.67 15.23 -15.10
CA GLU A 16 -4.34 15.41 -14.52
C GLU A 16 -3.91 14.16 -13.73
N ILE A 17 -4.86 13.50 -13.08
CA ILE A 17 -4.62 12.25 -12.35
C ILE A 17 -4.46 11.07 -13.32
N LEU A 18 -5.19 11.06 -14.43
CA LEU A 18 -5.19 9.97 -15.39
C LEU A 18 -3.80 9.72 -15.98
N TRP A 19 -3.09 10.79 -16.36
CA TRP A 19 -1.72 10.68 -16.91
C TRP A 19 -0.75 10.10 -15.89
N SER A 20 -0.76 10.61 -14.66
CA SER A 20 0.09 10.09 -13.58
C SER A 20 -0.22 8.62 -13.23
N ALA A 21 -1.49 8.22 -13.28
CA ALA A 21 -1.88 6.83 -13.05
C ALA A 21 -1.39 5.89 -14.16
N PHE A 22 -1.47 6.31 -15.42
CA PHE A 22 -0.96 5.53 -16.56
C PHE A 22 0.57 5.35 -16.49
N GLU A 23 1.31 6.41 -16.21
CA GLU A 23 2.78 6.33 -16.02
C GLU A 23 3.14 5.36 -14.89
N HIS A 24 2.38 5.36 -13.79
CA HIS A 24 2.57 4.43 -12.68
C HIS A 24 2.34 2.98 -13.12
N ILE A 25 1.29 2.71 -13.90
CA ILE A 25 0.98 1.36 -14.40
C ILE A 25 2.09 0.86 -15.32
N GLU A 26 2.62 1.71 -16.22
CA GLU A 26 3.73 1.34 -17.10
C GLU A 26 4.99 0.99 -16.31
N GLN A 27 5.35 1.79 -15.30
CA GLN A 27 6.48 1.51 -14.42
C GLN A 27 6.35 0.16 -13.69
N LEU A 28 5.14 -0.17 -13.23
CA LEU A 28 4.86 -1.46 -12.59
C LEU A 28 4.93 -2.64 -13.57
N GLN A 29 4.66 -2.41 -14.85
CA GLN A 29 4.72 -3.44 -15.88
C GLN A 29 6.16 -3.69 -16.37
N GLU A 30 7.02 -2.67 -16.32
CA GLU A 30 8.46 -2.79 -16.62
C GLU A 30 9.25 -3.47 -15.50
N SER A 31 8.73 -3.47 -14.26
CA SER A 31 9.35 -4.16 -13.14
C SER A 31 9.08 -5.67 -13.23
N ASP A 32 10.06 -6.42 -13.71
CA ASP A 32 10.01 -7.88 -13.94
C ASP A 32 9.78 -8.71 -12.65
N SER A 33 9.98 -8.10 -11.48
CA SER A 33 9.58 -8.68 -10.20
C SER A 33 8.10 -8.35 -9.94
N GLY A 34 7.21 -9.34 -10.03
CA GLY A 34 5.77 -9.23 -9.72
C GLY A 34 5.43 -8.88 -8.26
N ILE A 35 6.32 -8.18 -7.55
CA ILE A 35 6.15 -7.58 -6.22
C ILE A 35 6.29 -6.07 -6.42
N THR A 36 5.18 -5.34 -6.29
CA THR A 36 5.14 -3.87 -6.46
C THR A 36 5.32 -3.13 -5.14
N GLY A 37 5.06 -3.80 -4.02
CA GLY A 37 5.17 -3.26 -2.67
C GLY A 37 6.44 -3.71 -1.95
N VAL A 38 6.48 -3.49 -0.63
CA VAL A 38 7.58 -3.99 0.22
C VAL A 38 7.41 -5.51 0.43
N PRO A 39 8.38 -6.36 0.09
CA PRO A 39 8.27 -7.80 0.30
C PRO A 39 8.25 -8.13 1.79
N THR A 40 7.42 -9.10 2.17
CA THR A 40 7.30 -9.61 3.54
C THR A 40 8.33 -10.68 3.88
N GLY A 41 9.02 -11.23 2.86
CA GLY A 41 9.97 -12.33 3.02
C GLY A 41 9.29 -13.71 3.04
N PHE A 42 7.97 -13.77 2.89
CA PHE A 42 7.20 -14.99 2.73
C PHE A 42 6.71 -15.10 1.28
N PRO A 43 7.31 -15.96 0.43
CA PRO A 43 7.04 -15.97 -1.02
C PRO A 43 5.56 -16.16 -1.38
N ASP A 44 4.86 -17.02 -0.64
CA ASP A 44 3.43 -17.27 -0.87
C ASP A 44 2.59 -16.03 -0.53
N LEU A 45 2.93 -15.32 0.55
CA LEU A 45 2.23 -14.09 0.92
C LEU A 45 2.54 -12.97 -0.06
N ASP A 46 3.80 -12.80 -0.44
CA ASP A 46 4.23 -11.79 -1.41
C ASP A 46 3.62 -12.02 -2.78
N ARG A 47 3.39 -13.28 -3.17
CA ARG A 47 2.64 -13.60 -4.40
C ARG A 47 1.16 -13.23 -4.29
N MET A 48 0.56 -13.36 -3.10
CA MET A 48 -0.86 -13.06 -2.89
C MET A 48 -1.14 -11.56 -2.73
N THR A 49 -0.24 -10.83 -2.08
CA THR A 49 -0.40 -9.40 -1.78
C THR A 49 0.38 -8.50 -2.72
N THR A 50 1.30 -9.07 -3.51
CA THR A 50 2.24 -8.31 -4.35
C THR A 50 3.13 -7.39 -3.50
N GLY A 51 3.36 -7.77 -2.24
CA GLY A 51 4.05 -6.97 -1.21
C GLY A 51 3.12 -5.99 -0.49
N LEU A 52 3.64 -5.34 0.56
CA LEU A 52 2.93 -4.34 1.34
C LEU A 52 2.92 -3.00 0.59
N GLN A 53 1.75 -2.53 0.16
CA GLN A 53 1.62 -1.32 -0.64
C GLN A 53 1.62 -0.07 0.23
N LYS A 54 2.12 1.03 -0.34
CA LYS A 54 2.15 2.32 0.34
C LYS A 54 0.72 2.88 0.43
N GLY A 55 0.27 3.18 1.66
CA GLY A 55 -1.07 3.71 1.92
C GLY A 55 -2.08 2.68 2.42
N ASP A 56 -1.72 1.39 2.40
CA ASP A 56 -2.57 0.33 2.93
C ASP A 56 -2.49 0.25 4.46
N LEU A 57 -3.63 -0.11 5.08
CA LEU A 57 -3.70 -0.51 6.48
C LEU A 57 -3.78 -2.04 6.55
N CYS A 58 -2.66 -2.70 6.84
CA CYS A 58 -2.61 -4.15 7.01
C CYS A 58 -2.87 -4.56 8.47
N ILE A 59 -3.87 -5.41 8.71
CA ILE A 59 -4.26 -5.89 10.05
C ILE A 59 -3.86 -7.35 10.22
N VAL A 60 -3.05 -7.65 11.24
CA VAL A 60 -2.66 -9.02 11.61
C VAL A 60 -3.44 -9.48 12.83
N ALA A 61 -4.44 -10.33 12.62
CA ALA A 61 -5.29 -10.86 13.69
C ALA A 61 -5.02 -12.35 13.93
N ALA A 62 -4.74 -12.72 15.17
CA ALA A 62 -4.55 -14.12 15.58
C ALA A 62 -4.91 -14.32 17.05
N ARG A 63 -5.18 -15.57 17.45
CA ARG A 63 -5.41 -15.96 18.85
C ARG A 63 -4.13 -15.81 19.71
N PRO A 64 -4.24 -15.74 21.05
CA PRO A 64 -3.07 -15.81 21.93
C PRO A 64 -2.20 -17.03 21.61
N SER A 65 -0.89 -16.87 21.73
CA SER A 65 0.13 -17.90 21.44
C SER A 65 0.30 -18.31 19.97
N MET A 66 -0.42 -17.72 19.02
CA MET A 66 -0.26 -18.01 17.56
C MET A 66 0.91 -17.28 16.90
N GLY A 67 1.75 -16.56 17.66
CA GLY A 67 2.98 -15.98 17.14
C GLY A 67 2.84 -14.68 16.34
N LYS A 68 1.71 -13.94 16.41
CA LYS A 68 1.55 -12.67 15.68
C LYS A 68 2.69 -11.66 15.87
N THR A 69 3.26 -11.60 17.09
CA THR A 69 4.36 -10.68 17.40
C THR A 69 5.66 -11.15 16.73
N SER A 70 5.95 -12.45 16.82
CA SER A 70 7.10 -13.06 16.15
C SER A 70 7.01 -12.92 14.63
N TRP A 71 5.81 -13.07 14.06
CA TRP A 71 5.58 -12.86 12.63
C TRP A 71 5.89 -11.42 12.22
N VAL A 72 5.34 -10.42 12.93
CA VAL A 72 5.61 -9.00 12.63
C VAL A 72 7.10 -8.67 12.75
N LEU A 73 7.81 -9.24 13.74
CA LEU A 73 9.26 -9.03 13.89
C LEU A 73 10.10 -9.65 12.76
N ASN A 74 9.62 -10.71 12.11
CA ASN A 74 10.32 -11.30 10.97
C ASN A 74 10.09 -10.52 9.67
N VAL A 75 8.97 -9.79 9.58
CA VAL A 75 8.65 -8.92 8.43
C VAL A 75 9.37 -7.56 8.55
N ALA A 76 9.71 -7.12 9.76
CA ALA A 76 10.38 -5.86 10.06
C ALA A 76 11.89 -5.89 9.73
#